data_AF-A0ABC9GWP1-F1
#
_entry.id   AF-A0ABC9GWP1-F1
#
_cell.length_a   1.000
_cell.length_b   1.000
_cell.length_c   1.000
_cell.angle_alpha   90.00
_cell.angle_beta   90.00
_cell.angle_gamma   90.00
#
_symmetry.space_group_name_H-M   'P 1'
#
loop_
_entity.id
_entity.type
_entity.pdbx_description
1 polymer ?
#
loop_
_entity_poly.entity_id
_entity_poly.type
_entity_poly.pdbx_seq_one_letter_code
_entity_poly.pdbx_strand_id
1 'polypeptide(L)'
;MVDLFGLTSAVLGFIAEGKRITPGDIHVSGNDCVYPASPAHALGICAILLLIVAQIIASVAGGCCGCCRPGGGASKSTRRVVGVVVSILSWVMTGIAVRYYKQGVEWNTAGTRRASLAGFYDEFSYLKGGVFVRAAVLSLVATSLGIKSCFLLRAPPATPGPEDGAEEPKPDGQYGAAVGLPQWQAQGNGRAP
;
A
#
# COMPACT_ATOMS: atom_id res chain seq x y z
N MET A 1 -0.09 -4.58 12.27
CA MET A 1 1.16 -4.97 11.57
C MET A 1 1.49 -4.00 10.44
N VAL A 2 0.60 -3.76 9.48
CA VAL A 2 0.79 -2.75 8.39
C VAL A 2 1.16 -1.38 8.98
N ASP A 3 0.40 -0.93 9.97
CA ASP A 3 0.55 0.40 10.60
C ASP A 3 1.92 0.55 11.27
N LEU A 4 2.41 -0.50 11.93
CA LEU A 4 3.71 -0.52 12.58
C LEU A 4 4.85 -0.37 11.57
N PHE A 5 4.81 -1.14 10.48
CA PHE A 5 5.84 -1.08 9.44
C PHE A 5 5.82 0.26 8.69
N GLY A 6 4.64 0.78 8.36
CA GLY A 6 4.49 2.08 7.71
C GLY A 6 4.94 3.25 8.60
N LEU A 7 4.57 3.23 9.89
CA LEU A 7 5.04 4.22 10.87
C LEU A 7 6.55 4.14 11.07
N THR A 8 7.10 2.93 11.24
CA THR A 8 8.54 2.74 11.41
C THR A 8 9.31 3.23 10.18
N SER A 9 8.81 2.96 8.96
CA SER A 9 9.38 3.51 7.72
C SER A 9 9.44 5.04 7.74
N ALA A 10 8.33 5.70 8.13
CA ALA A 10 8.27 7.15 8.21
C ALA A 10 9.25 7.70 9.26
N VAL A 11 9.29 7.11 10.47
CA VAL A 11 10.23 7.48 11.53
C VAL A 11 11.67 7.36 11.07
N LEU A 12 12.05 6.25 10.43
CA LEU A 12 13.39 6.07 9.86
C LEU A 12 13.70 7.13 8.79
N GLY A 13 12.71 7.53 7.98
CA GLY A 13 12.86 8.64 7.04
C GLY A 13 13.12 9.98 7.71
N PHE A 14 12.39 10.33 8.77
CA PHE A 14 12.66 11.55 9.53
C PHE A 14 14.05 11.53 10.19
N ILE A 15 14.46 10.39 10.75
CA ILE A 15 15.80 10.23 11.32
C ILE A 15 16.87 10.33 10.22
N ALA A 16 16.65 9.71 9.06
CA ALA A 16 17.56 9.79 7.92
C ALA A 16 17.74 11.24 7.45
N GLU A 17 16.68 12.05 7.44
CA GLU A 17 16.78 13.48 7.12
C GLU A 17 17.69 14.24 8.08
N GLY A 18 17.60 13.94 9.38
CA GLY A 18 18.46 14.55 10.41
C GLY A 18 19.89 14.04 10.41
N LYS A 19 20.16 12.90 9.77
CA LYS A 19 21.48 12.27 9.65
C LYS A 19 22.09 12.40 8.26
N ARG A 20 21.45 13.15 7.36
CA ARG A 20 21.93 13.32 5.98
C ARG A 20 23.29 14.02 5.96
N ILE A 21 24.08 13.75 4.93
CA ILE A 21 25.29 14.50 4.61
C ILE A 21 24.88 15.94 4.33
N THR A 22 25.49 16.87 5.06
CA THR A 22 25.35 18.30 4.83
C THR A 22 26.59 18.83 4.09
N PRO A 23 26.51 20.02 3.46
CA PRO A 23 27.66 20.58 2.74
C PRO A 23 28.90 20.74 3.61
N GLY A 24 28.73 20.96 4.92
CA GLY A 24 29.84 21.06 5.88
C GLY A 24 30.56 19.72 6.14
N ASP A 25 29.94 18.59 5.80
CA ASP A 25 30.52 17.25 5.98
C ASP A 25 31.35 16.80 4.76
N ILE A 26 31.31 17.55 3.65
CA ILE A 26 32.00 17.20 2.41
C ILE A 26 33.43 17.74 2.45
N HIS A 27 34.41 16.86 2.27
CA HIS A 27 35.82 17.26 2.21
C HIS A 27 36.25 17.43 0.75
N VAL A 28 36.74 18.62 0.40
CA VAL A 28 37.26 18.91 -0.95
C VAL A 28 38.77 18.73 -0.96
N SER A 29 39.26 17.82 -1.79
CA SER A 29 40.70 17.55 -1.96
C SER A 29 41.05 17.74 -3.43
N GLY A 30 41.68 18.87 -3.76
CA GLY A 30 41.98 19.25 -5.15
C GLY A 30 40.70 19.39 -6.00
N ASN A 31 40.54 18.50 -6.99
CA ASN A 31 39.42 18.51 -7.92
C ASN A 31 38.34 17.47 -7.59
N ASP A 32 38.45 16.82 -6.43
CA ASP A 32 37.58 15.74 -5.97
C ASP A 32 36.88 16.11 -4.66
N CYS A 33 35.62 15.69 -4.54
CA CYS A 33 34.80 15.80 -3.34
C CYS A 33 34.67 14.43 -2.68
N VAL A 34 35.10 14.31 -1.43
CA VAL A 34 35.03 13.09 -0.62
C VAL A 34 33.79 13.14 0.26
N TYR A 35 32.86 12.20 0.04
CA TYR A 35 31.64 12.05 0.82
C TYR A 35 31.84 11.00 1.93
N PRO A 36 31.66 11.35 3.21
CA PRO A 36 31.79 10.41 4.31
C PRO A 36 30.64 9.41 4.34
N ALA A 37 30.82 8.30 5.05
CA ALA A 37 29.73 7.36 5.31
C ALA A 37 28.67 7.98 6.21
N SER A 38 27.41 8.01 5.74
CA SER A 38 26.28 8.54 6.50
C SER A 38 25.32 7.44 6.94
N PRO A 39 24.86 7.46 8.21
CA PRO A 39 23.77 6.59 8.68
C PRO A 39 22.47 6.75 7.87
N ALA A 40 22.24 7.92 7.26
CA ALA A 40 21.03 8.17 6.46
C ALA A 40 20.88 7.21 5.29
N HIS A 41 21.99 6.71 4.74
CA HIS A 41 21.99 5.70 3.67
C HIS A 41 21.30 4.40 4.13
N ALA A 42 21.76 3.82 5.24
CA ALA A 42 21.19 2.59 5.78
C ALA A 42 19.73 2.79 6.25
N LEU A 43 19.45 3.90 6.94
CA LEU A 43 18.11 4.25 7.41
C LEU A 43 17.11 4.39 6.24
N GLY A 44 17.53 5.01 5.14
CA GLY A 44 16.71 5.12 3.92
C GLY A 44 16.39 3.76 3.28
N ILE A 45 17.38 2.86 3.21
CA ILE A 45 17.16 1.49 2.71
C ILE A 45 16.19 0.73 3.60
N CYS A 46 16.38 0.77 4.92
CA CYS A 46 15.45 0.14 5.86
C CYS A 46 14.03 0.73 5.72
N ALA A 47 13.89 2.05 5.57
CA ALA A 47 12.60 2.69 5.36
C ALA A 47 11.89 2.20 4.09
N ILE A 48 12.61 2.03 2.98
CA ILE A 48 12.08 1.47 1.72
C ILE A 48 11.54 0.05 1.95
N LEU A 49 12.34 -0.82 2.57
CA LEU A 49 11.97 -2.22 2.79
C LEU A 49 10.71 -2.33 3.67
N LEU A 50 10.66 -1.57 4.76
CA LEU A 50 9.50 -1.57 5.66
C LEU A 50 8.23 -1.07 4.97
N LEU A 51 8.34 -0.03 4.13
CA LEU A 51 7.20 0.50 3.38
C LEU A 51 6.66 -0.52 2.36
N ILE A 52 7.56 -1.17 1.61
CA ILE A 52 7.16 -2.20 0.63
C ILE A 52 6.48 -3.38 1.34
N VAL A 53 7.04 -3.83 2.47
CA VAL A 53 6.45 -4.92 3.28
C VAL A 53 5.06 -4.52 3.79
N ALA A 54 4.89 -3.30 4.31
CA ALA A 54 3.59 -2.80 4.75
C ALA A 54 2.55 -2.87 3.61
N GLN A 55 2.95 -2.47 2.40
CA GLN A 55 2.04 -2.40 1.26
C GLN A 55 1.68 -3.78 0.68
N ILE A 56 2.61 -4.72 0.69
CA ILE A 56 2.35 -6.12 0.33
C ILE A 56 1.34 -6.73 1.30
N ILE A 57 1.54 -6.56 2.62
CA ILE A 57 0.62 -7.09 3.64
C ILE A 57 -0.78 -6.48 3.49
N ALA A 58 -0.88 -5.17 3.25
CA ALA A 58 -2.16 -4.50 3.02
C ALA A 58 -2.89 -5.07 1.79
N SER A 59 -2.16 -5.34 0.71
CA SER A 59 -2.71 -5.89 -0.54
C SER A 59 -3.18 -7.33 -0.39
N VAL A 60 -2.41 -8.17 0.32
CA VAL A 60 -2.80 -9.56 0.61
C VAL A 60 -4.03 -9.59 1.52
N ALA A 61 -4.05 -8.76 2.57
CA ALA A 61 -5.17 -8.67 3.51
C ALA A 61 -6.46 -8.12 2.87
N GLY A 62 -6.33 -7.25 1.86
CA GLY A 62 -7.43 -6.72 1.06
C GLY A 62 -8.04 -7.71 0.06
N GLY A 63 -7.47 -8.91 -0.07
CA GLY A 63 -7.94 -9.94 -0.99
C GLY A 63 -7.31 -9.77 -2.38
N CYS A 64 -6.12 -10.34 -2.55
CA CYS A 64 -5.34 -10.31 -3.79
C CYS A 64 -6.08 -10.91 -5.02
N CYS A 65 -7.13 -11.69 -4.83
CA CYS A 65 -7.93 -12.25 -5.92
C CYS A 65 -9.41 -12.00 -5.68
N GLY A 66 -10.02 -11.15 -6.50
CA GLY A 66 -11.46 -10.90 -6.52
C GLY A 66 -12.33 -12.12 -6.86
N CYS A 67 -11.74 -13.32 -6.98
CA CYS A 67 -12.35 -14.54 -7.50
C CYS A 67 -13.18 -15.35 -6.48
N CYS A 68 -13.09 -15.05 -5.18
CA CYS A 68 -13.76 -15.86 -4.15
C CYS A 68 -14.56 -15.01 -3.15
N ARG A 69 -15.70 -14.44 -3.56
CA ARG A 69 -16.80 -14.21 -2.60
C ARG A 69 -18.18 -14.19 -3.25
N PRO A 70 -19.18 -14.93 -2.71
CA PRO A 70 -20.54 -15.01 -3.26
C PRO A 70 -21.26 -13.65 -3.15
N GLY A 71 -22.14 -13.39 -4.12
CA GLY A 71 -22.68 -12.08 -4.46
C GLY A 71 -23.54 -11.33 -3.42
N GLY A 72 -24.12 -10.23 -3.90
CA GLY A 72 -25.24 -9.52 -3.27
C GLY A 72 -25.07 -8.00 -3.21
N GLY A 73 -25.79 -7.28 -4.07
CA GLY A 73 -26.17 -5.87 -3.89
C GLY A 73 -25.27 -4.80 -4.51
N ALA A 74 -25.88 -3.82 -5.20
CA ALA A 74 -25.22 -2.67 -5.82
C ALA A 74 -24.34 -1.85 -4.84
N SER A 75 -24.71 -1.80 -3.55
CA SER A 75 -23.94 -1.17 -2.47
C SER A 75 -22.58 -1.86 -2.19
N LYS A 76 -22.49 -3.19 -2.36
CA LYS A 76 -21.20 -3.91 -2.30
C LYS A 76 -20.31 -3.58 -3.50
N SER A 77 -20.89 -3.23 -4.66
CA SER A 77 -20.13 -2.88 -5.87
C SER A 77 -19.41 -1.54 -5.69
N THR A 78 -20.12 -0.48 -5.28
CA THR A 78 -19.51 0.86 -5.09
C THR A 78 -18.41 0.84 -4.03
N ARG A 79 -18.64 0.20 -2.86
CA ARG A 79 -17.63 0.08 -1.81
C ARG A 79 -16.38 -0.66 -2.29
N ARG A 80 -16.56 -1.73 -3.07
CA ARG A 80 -15.47 -2.49 -3.66
C ARG A 80 -14.69 -1.67 -4.68
N VAL A 81 -15.39 -0.94 -5.56
CA VAL A 81 -14.78 -0.02 -6.54
C VAL A 81 -13.95 1.06 -5.83
N VAL A 82 -14.50 1.70 -4.80
CA VAL A 82 -13.77 2.69 -3.98
C VAL A 82 -12.55 2.04 -3.32
N GLY A 83 -12.68 0.85 -2.75
CA GLY A 83 -11.56 0.09 -2.19
C GLY A 83 -10.44 -0.17 -3.21
N VAL A 84 -10.80 -0.60 -4.42
CA VAL A 84 -9.84 -0.83 -5.51
C VAL A 84 -9.13 0.47 -5.92
N VAL A 85 -9.88 1.57 -6.12
CA VAL A 85 -9.29 2.87 -6.47
C VAL A 85 -8.34 3.36 -5.38
N VAL A 86 -8.75 3.29 -4.11
CA VAL A 86 -7.89 3.66 -2.97
C VAL A 86 -6.65 2.76 -2.89
N SER A 87 -6.77 1.48 -3.24
CA SER A 87 -5.64 0.56 -3.35
C SER A 87 -4.63 1.02 -4.42
N ILE A 88 -5.11 1.35 -5.63
CA ILE A 88 -4.24 1.82 -6.72
C ILE A 88 -3.52 3.10 -6.31
N LEU A 89 -4.25 4.06 -5.73
CA LEU A 89 -3.67 5.30 -5.22
C LEU A 89 -2.61 5.04 -4.14
N SER A 90 -2.83 4.08 -3.24
CA SER A 90 -1.84 3.71 -2.23
C SER A 90 -0.54 3.19 -2.85
N TRP A 91 -0.61 2.33 -3.87
CA TRP A 91 0.55 1.83 -4.61
C TRP A 91 1.29 2.91 -5.38
N VAL A 92 0.56 3.84 -6.01
CA VAL A 92 1.16 5.01 -6.69
C VAL A 92 1.95 5.86 -5.69
N MET A 93 1.35 6.18 -4.54
CA MET A 93 2.02 6.95 -3.48
C MET A 93 3.24 6.21 -2.91
N THR A 94 3.14 4.89 -2.70
CA THR A 94 4.29 4.05 -2.31
C THR A 94 5.42 4.14 -3.35
N GLY A 95 5.08 4.03 -4.64
CA GLY A 95 6.06 4.16 -5.73
C GLY A 95 6.80 5.50 -5.67
N ILE A 96 6.06 6.60 -5.53
CA ILE A 96 6.64 7.95 -5.42
C ILE A 96 7.52 8.06 -4.16
N ALA A 97 7.07 7.56 -3.01
CA ALA A 97 7.84 7.56 -1.77
C ALA A 97 9.16 6.80 -1.92
N VAL A 98 9.15 5.61 -2.53
CA VAL A 98 10.35 4.80 -2.79
C VAL A 98 11.33 5.54 -3.70
N ARG A 99 10.85 6.27 -4.72
CA ARG A 99 11.71 7.10 -5.58
C ARG A 99 12.43 8.18 -4.77
N TYR A 100 11.73 8.88 -3.88
CA TYR A 100 12.35 9.88 -3.00
C TYR A 100 13.33 9.25 -2.02
N TYR A 101 12.98 8.13 -1.37
CA TYR A 101 13.93 7.45 -0.48
C TYR A 101 15.19 7.01 -1.24
N LYS A 102 15.06 6.44 -2.44
CA LYS A 102 16.21 6.00 -3.26
C LYS A 102 17.12 7.17 -3.63
N GLN A 103 16.53 8.28 -4.05
CA GLN A 103 17.27 9.51 -4.32
C GLN A 103 18.02 10.00 -3.08
N GLY A 104 17.37 10.01 -1.91
CA GLY A 104 18.02 10.33 -0.64
C GLY A 104 19.17 9.37 -0.31
N VAL A 105 19.00 8.07 -0.53
CA VAL A 105 20.04 7.05 -0.33
C VAL A 105 21.24 7.32 -1.25
N GLU A 106 21.03 7.52 -2.55
CA GLU A 106 22.09 7.78 -3.53
C GLU A 106 22.90 9.05 -3.21
N TRP A 107 22.25 10.07 -2.65
CA TRP A 107 22.91 11.30 -2.22
C TRP A 107 23.72 11.13 -0.94
N ASN A 108 23.39 10.12 -0.12
CA ASN A 108 24.06 9.82 1.13
C ASN A 108 25.04 8.64 1.03
N THR A 109 25.33 8.16 -0.18
CA THR A 109 26.32 7.11 -0.42
C THR A 109 27.74 7.66 -0.28
N ALA A 110 28.56 6.99 0.52
CA ALA A 110 29.98 7.29 0.68
C ALA A 110 30.73 7.14 -0.65
N GLY A 111 31.71 8.00 -0.90
CA GLY A 111 32.59 7.87 -2.06
C GLY A 111 33.20 9.19 -2.52
N THR A 112 34.19 9.08 -3.41
CA THR A 112 34.83 10.24 -4.03
C THR A 112 34.15 10.54 -5.36
N ARG A 113 33.73 11.80 -5.55
CA ARG A 113 33.08 12.29 -6.78
C ARG A 113 33.85 13.49 -7.30
N ARG A 114 34.09 13.56 -8.60
CA ARG A 114 34.79 14.70 -9.21
C ARG A 114 33.95 15.96 -9.04
N ALA A 115 34.55 17.05 -8.56
CA ALA A 115 33.88 18.33 -8.42
C ALA A 115 33.44 18.83 -9.81
N SER A 116 32.13 18.87 -10.06
CA SER A 116 31.58 19.42 -11.30
C SER A 116 31.11 20.85 -11.06
N LEU A 117 31.39 21.77 -11.99
CA LEU A 117 30.93 23.16 -11.95
C LEU A 117 29.40 23.27 -11.99
N ALA A 118 28.73 22.24 -12.54
CA ALA A 118 27.27 22.09 -12.50
C ALA A 118 26.74 21.88 -11.07
N GLY A 119 27.58 21.39 -10.15
CA GLY A 119 27.27 21.25 -8.73
C GLY A 119 26.98 22.58 -8.07
N PHE A 120 27.81 23.62 -8.26
CA PHE A 120 27.66 24.90 -7.53
C PHE A 120 26.31 25.63 -7.72
N TYR A 121 25.66 25.48 -8.88
CA TYR A 121 24.36 26.11 -9.16
C TYR A 121 23.16 25.18 -8.85
N ASP A 122 23.34 23.87 -8.95
CA ASP A 122 22.35 22.86 -8.55
C ASP A 122 22.28 22.75 -7.01
N GLU A 123 23.42 22.94 -6.35
CA GLU A 123 23.64 22.89 -4.91
C GLU A 123 22.74 23.87 -4.13
N PHE A 124 22.42 25.06 -4.66
CA PHE A 124 21.52 26.00 -3.98
C PHE A 124 20.04 25.54 -3.93
N SER A 125 19.60 24.72 -4.90
CA SER A 125 18.25 24.14 -4.91
C SER A 125 18.19 22.79 -4.17
N TYR A 126 19.30 22.07 -4.10
CA TYR A 126 19.41 20.73 -3.53
C TYR A 126 19.85 20.73 -2.05
N LEU A 127 20.41 21.84 -1.54
CA LEU A 127 20.67 22.09 -0.11
C LEU A 127 19.40 22.16 0.73
N LYS A 128 18.23 22.35 0.10
CA LYS A 128 16.94 22.27 0.80
C LYS A 128 16.67 20.81 1.13
N GLY A 129 17.15 20.42 2.31
CA GLY A 129 16.75 19.20 3.00
C GLY A 129 15.24 18.98 2.90
N GLY A 130 14.86 17.72 2.92
CA GLY A 130 13.47 17.30 2.94
C GLY A 130 13.15 16.21 1.92
N VAL A 131 14.15 15.60 1.27
CA VAL A 131 13.92 14.44 0.41
C VAL A 131 13.39 13.27 1.23
N PHE A 132 14.04 12.97 2.37
CA PHE A 132 13.56 11.92 3.26
C PHE A 132 12.29 12.34 4.00
N VAL A 133 12.09 13.63 4.30
CA VAL A 133 10.82 14.13 4.85
C VAL A 133 9.66 13.95 3.88
N ARG A 134 9.82 14.34 2.61
CA ARG A 134 8.82 14.12 1.56
C ARG A 134 8.51 12.63 1.42
N ALA A 135 9.54 11.78 1.41
CA ALA A 135 9.38 10.33 1.36
C ALA A 135 8.60 9.80 2.59
N ALA A 136 8.92 10.28 3.79
CA ALA A 136 8.25 9.88 5.04
C ALA A 136 6.79 10.34 5.10
N VAL A 137 6.48 11.55 4.64
CA VAL A 137 5.09 12.02 4.57
C VAL A 137 4.31 11.19 3.55
N LEU A 138 4.88 10.93 2.37
CA LEU A 138 4.24 10.09 1.35
C LEU A 138 4.06 8.64 1.83
N SER A 139 4.99 8.10 2.63
CA SER A 139 4.86 6.75 3.19
C SER A 139 3.72 6.66 4.22
N LEU A 140 3.50 7.69 5.04
CA LEU A 140 2.33 7.79 5.92
C LEU A 140 1.03 7.88 5.12
N VAL A 141 0.99 8.71 4.07
CA VAL A 141 -0.18 8.83 3.19
C VAL A 141 -0.48 7.49 2.53
N ALA A 142 0.52 6.83 1.93
CA ALA A 142 0.38 5.54 1.28
C ALA A 142 -0.12 4.46 2.25
N THR A 143 0.46 4.40 3.45
CA THR A 143 0.05 3.45 4.50
C THR A 143 -1.41 3.70 4.90
N SER A 144 -1.81 4.96 5.12
CA SER A 144 -3.18 5.31 5.49
C SER A 144 -4.21 4.92 4.41
N LEU A 145 -3.86 5.10 3.13
CA LEU A 145 -4.68 4.68 1.99
C LEU A 145 -4.74 3.15 1.91
N GLY A 146 -3.63 2.45 2.09
CA GLY A 146 -3.58 0.98 2.12
C GLY A 146 -4.46 0.39 3.22
N ILE A 147 -4.44 0.98 4.41
CA ILE A 147 -5.31 0.60 5.53
C ILE A 147 -6.78 0.83 5.19
N LYS A 148 -7.13 2.03 4.67
CA LYS A 148 -8.51 2.34 4.24
C LYS A 148 -9.01 1.38 3.17
N SER A 149 -8.18 1.09 2.16
CA SER A 149 -8.46 0.08 1.13
C SER A 149 -8.75 -1.28 1.75
N CYS A 150 -7.91 -1.74 2.68
CA CYS A 150 -8.11 -3.01 3.38
C CYS A 150 -9.48 -3.06 4.08
N PHE A 151 -9.89 -2.04 4.82
CA PHE A 151 -11.21 -1.99 5.46
C PHE A 151 -12.37 -1.92 4.47
N LEU A 152 -12.22 -1.18 3.38
CA LEU A 152 -13.23 -1.08 2.33
C LEU A 152 -13.45 -2.43 1.64
N LEU A 153 -12.37 -3.18 1.41
CA LEU A 153 -12.39 -4.49 0.78
C LEU A 153 -12.78 -5.62 1.75
N ARG A 154 -12.57 -5.46 3.07
CA ARG A 154 -12.76 -6.52 4.07
C ARG A 154 -14.11 -6.50 4.79
N ALA A 155 -14.79 -5.36 4.95
CA ALA A 155 -15.95 -5.35 5.84
C ALA A 155 -17.21 -6.02 5.23
N PRO A 156 -18.00 -6.72 6.05
CA PRO A 156 -19.32 -7.21 5.66
C PRO A 156 -20.25 -6.04 5.28
N PRO A 157 -21.31 -6.30 4.47
CA PRO A 157 -22.30 -5.27 4.18
C PRO A 157 -22.85 -4.69 5.49
N ALA A 158 -23.11 -3.38 5.51
CA ALA A 158 -23.90 -2.81 6.58
C ALA A 158 -25.25 -3.55 6.59
N THR A 159 -25.58 -4.19 7.70
CA THR A 159 -26.96 -4.63 7.94
C THR A 159 -27.82 -3.38 7.89
N PRO A 160 -28.90 -3.34 7.09
CA PRO A 160 -29.92 -2.32 7.30
C PRO A 160 -30.36 -2.44 8.77
N GLY A 161 -30.23 -1.37 9.55
CA GLY A 161 -30.81 -1.34 10.88
C GLY A 161 -32.31 -1.60 10.76
N PRO A 162 -32.92 -2.38 11.66
CA PRO A 162 -34.35 -2.58 11.61
C PRO A 162 -35.02 -1.24 11.93
N GLU A 163 -35.82 -0.76 10.98
CA GLU A 163 -36.87 0.21 11.28
C GLU A 163 -37.85 -0.47 12.26
N ASP A 164 -38.19 0.25 13.32
CA ASP A 164 -39.11 -0.18 14.37
C ASP A 164 -40.46 -0.64 13.78
N GLY A 165 -40.84 -1.89 14.08
CA GLY A 165 -42.14 -2.45 13.70
C GLY A 165 -42.28 -3.90 14.13
N ALA A 166 -42.99 -4.10 15.25
CA ALA A 166 -43.13 -5.34 16.00
C ALA A 166 -43.84 -6.50 15.24
N GLU A 167 -43.32 -7.72 15.40
CA GLU A 167 -44.03 -8.90 15.95
C GLU A 167 -43.07 -10.09 16.11
N GLU A 168 -43.11 -10.74 17.27
CA GLU A 168 -42.35 -11.95 17.67
C GLU A 168 -43.34 -13.14 17.85
N PRO A 169 -42.92 -14.39 18.09
CA PRO A 169 -42.51 -15.42 17.11
C PRO A 169 -43.36 -16.72 17.20
N LYS A 170 -43.10 -17.71 16.30
CA LYS A 170 -43.24 -19.13 16.68
C LYS A 170 -42.34 -20.07 15.85
N PRO A 171 -41.63 -21.03 16.49
CA PRO A 171 -40.73 -21.99 15.84
C PRO A 171 -41.48 -23.29 15.53
N ASP A 172 -41.00 -24.10 14.57
CA ASP A 172 -41.14 -25.57 14.55
C ASP A 172 -40.11 -26.16 13.56
N GLY A 173 -39.32 -27.13 14.03
CA GLY A 173 -38.18 -27.70 13.31
C GLY A 173 -38.55 -28.88 12.41
N GLN A 174 -37.62 -29.28 11.52
CA GLN A 174 -37.49 -30.67 11.07
C GLN A 174 -36.14 -30.85 10.33
N TYR A 175 -35.28 -31.70 10.88
CA TYR A 175 -34.12 -32.31 10.23
C TYR A 175 -34.62 -33.37 9.25
N GLY A 176 -34.11 -33.41 8.01
CA GLY A 176 -34.49 -34.49 7.09
C GLY A 176 -33.85 -34.43 5.70
N ALA A 177 -32.87 -35.32 5.51
CA ALA A 177 -32.61 -36.14 4.32
C ALA A 177 -32.35 -35.47 2.95
N ALA A 178 -31.11 -35.64 2.48
CA ALA A 178 -30.73 -35.63 1.08
C ALA A 178 -31.34 -36.83 0.34
N VAL A 179 -32.04 -36.62 -0.79
CA VAL A 179 -31.85 -37.29 -2.11
C VAL A 179 -32.69 -36.52 -3.16
N GLY A 180 -32.18 -36.33 -4.37
CA GLY A 180 -32.99 -35.89 -5.51
C GLY A 180 -32.20 -35.70 -6.81
N LEU A 181 -32.02 -36.78 -7.58
CA LEU A 181 -31.52 -36.78 -8.96
C LEU A 181 -32.55 -36.09 -9.89
N PRO A 182 -32.14 -35.30 -10.90
CA PRO A 182 -33.07 -34.84 -11.94
C PRO A 182 -33.23 -35.88 -13.07
N GLN A 183 -34.44 -36.40 -13.22
CA GLN A 183 -34.89 -37.23 -14.35
C GLN A 183 -35.29 -36.32 -15.53
N TRP A 184 -34.66 -36.50 -16.69
CA TRP A 184 -35.03 -35.82 -17.94
C TRP A 184 -35.83 -36.76 -18.86
N GLN A 185 -36.99 -36.32 -19.31
CA GLN A 185 -37.77 -36.80 -20.47
C GLN A 185 -38.44 -35.56 -21.10
N ALA A 186 -38.67 -35.42 -22.39
CA ALA A 186 -38.43 -36.19 -23.60
C ALA A 186 -38.57 -35.21 -24.78
N GLN A 187 -37.96 -35.51 -25.93
CA GLN A 187 -38.41 -34.90 -27.19
C GLN A 187 -38.42 -35.98 -28.27
N GLY A 188 -39.63 -36.35 -28.68
CA GLY A 188 -39.88 -37.41 -29.65
C GLY A 188 -39.64 -36.98 -31.09
N ASN A 189 -39.39 -37.96 -31.95
CA ASN A 189 -39.72 -37.88 -33.37
C ASN A 189 -39.95 -39.30 -33.90
N GLY A 190 -41.10 -39.53 -34.53
CA GLY A 190 -41.56 -40.85 -34.96
C GLY A 190 -41.24 -41.22 -36.41
N ARG A 191 -41.31 -42.52 -36.71
CA ARG A 191 -42.05 -43.14 -37.84
C ARG A 191 -41.85 -44.67 -37.88
N ALA A 192 -42.98 -45.39 -37.81
CA ALA A 192 -43.50 -46.46 -38.70
C ALA A 192 -42.57 -47.61 -39.18
N PRO A 193 -43.11 -48.75 -39.67
CA PRO A 193 -44.52 -49.11 -39.92
C PRO A 193 -45.14 -50.11 -38.93
#